data_AF-T2JUE2-F1
#
_entry.id   AF-T2JUE2-F1
#
_cell.length_a   1.000
_cell.length_b   1.000
_cell.length_c   1.000
_cell.angle_alpha   90.00
_cell.angle_beta   90.00
_cell.angle_gamma   90.00
#
_symmetry.space_group_name_H-M   'P 1'
#
loop_
_entity.id
_entity.type
_entity.pdbx_description
1 polymer ?
#
loop_
_entity_poly.entity_id
_entity_poly.type
_entity_poly.pdbx_seq_one_letter_code
_entity_poly.pdbx_strand_id
1 'polypeptide(L)'
;MSNHPQDSLNCEATLIGQPVPDCEATIVGDKSSPPEFTPATNAILQETPSNRVVALVNKFLAKAVEKKATSIQIEPEANFLSIRYGKAEILKPLVDPLPKKFASPILSRLKSMAELEVNQSQTPQRGRIRKRGGGRTIHFFDKLRPVCREK
;
A
#
# COMPACT_ATOMS: atom_id res chain seq x y z
N MET A 1 52.02 37.33 14.92
CA MET A 1 50.73 36.73 15.32
C MET A 1 49.81 36.84 14.12
N SER A 2 49.43 35.67 13.60
CA SER A 2 48.35 35.40 12.63
C SER A 2 48.30 36.20 11.33
N ASN A 3 49.02 35.69 10.33
CA ASN A 3 48.65 35.81 8.91
C ASN A 3 47.46 34.89 8.62
N HIS A 4 46.39 35.41 8.03
CA HIS A 4 45.40 34.60 7.32
C HIS A 4 45.03 35.30 6.01
N PRO A 5 45.58 34.84 4.87
CA PRO A 5 45.24 35.37 3.56
C PRO A 5 43.94 34.75 3.03
N GLN A 6 43.23 35.55 2.22
CA GLN A 6 42.10 35.14 1.40
C GLN A 6 42.62 34.24 0.27
N ASP A 7 41.98 33.09 0.04
CA ASP A 7 42.11 32.35 -1.21
C ASP A 7 40.73 31.89 -1.70
N SER A 8 40.32 32.53 -2.79
CA SER A 8 39.33 32.07 -3.75
C SER A 8 39.93 30.98 -4.65
N LEU A 9 39.06 30.27 -5.39
CA LEU A 9 39.33 29.13 -6.31
C LEU A 9 39.42 27.81 -5.51
N ASN A 10 38.74 26.72 -5.84
CA ASN A 10 38.35 26.16 -7.14
C ASN A 10 37.44 24.95 -6.86
N CYS A 11 36.15 25.05 -7.21
CA CYS A 11 35.23 23.90 -7.19
C CYS A 11 35.27 23.22 -8.55
N GLU A 12 36.19 22.27 -8.73
CA GLU A 12 36.08 21.27 -9.78
C GLU A 12 36.65 19.94 -9.29
N ALA A 13 35.76 18.98 -9.03
CA ALA A 13 36.10 17.56 -8.91
C ALA A 13 34.85 16.72 -9.21
N THR A 14 34.67 16.46 -10.51
CA THR A 14 34.41 15.14 -11.13
C THR A 14 33.60 14.09 -10.35
N LEU A 15 32.45 13.77 -10.96
CA LEU A 15 31.69 12.50 -10.94
C LEU A 15 32.51 11.26 -10.57
N ILE A 16 31.94 10.35 -9.77
CA ILE A 16 31.73 8.91 -10.07
C ILE A 16 30.76 8.35 -9.01
N GLY A 17 29.81 7.53 -9.47
CA GLY A 17 28.67 7.03 -8.71
C GLY A 17 29.00 6.26 -7.43
N GLN A 18 28.05 6.32 -6.50
CA GLN A 18 27.90 5.33 -5.45
C GLN A 18 26.65 4.48 -5.74
N PRO A 19 26.80 3.15 -5.86
CA PRO A 19 25.70 2.24 -6.11
C PRO A 19 24.73 2.24 -4.93
N VAL A 20 23.44 2.16 -5.25
CA VAL A 20 22.39 1.79 -4.29
C VAL A 20 22.79 0.48 -3.61
N PRO A 21 22.71 0.35 -2.28
CA PRO A 21 23.03 -0.91 -1.63
C PRO A 21 22.07 -1.98 -2.14
N ASP A 22 22.66 -2.97 -2.80
CA ASP A 22 21.98 -4.15 -3.28
C ASP A 22 21.14 -4.75 -2.14
N CYS A 23 19.87 -4.92 -2.44
CA CYS A 23 18.94 -5.65 -1.60
C CYS A 23 19.30 -7.13 -1.71
N GLU A 24 20.36 -7.55 -1.03
CA GLU A 24 20.73 -8.95 -0.95
C GLU A 24 19.82 -9.64 0.07
N ALA A 25 18.68 -10.15 -0.44
CA ALA A 25 17.85 -11.06 0.31
C ALA A 25 18.48 -12.46 0.24
N THR A 26 19.33 -12.80 1.22
CA THR A 26 19.68 -14.18 1.48
C THR A 26 18.40 -14.97 1.76
N ILE A 27 18.11 -15.94 0.89
CA ILE A 27 17.05 -16.93 1.10
C ILE A 27 17.56 -17.92 2.14
N VAL A 28 17.21 -17.71 3.40
CA VAL A 28 17.15 -18.83 4.35
C VAL A 28 15.81 -19.51 4.09
N GLY A 29 15.89 -20.66 3.44
CA GLY A 29 14.78 -21.59 3.35
C GLY A 29 14.53 -22.17 4.73
N ASP A 30 13.44 -21.77 5.35
CA ASP A 30 12.78 -22.57 6.37
C ASP A 30 11.41 -22.97 5.82
N LYS A 31 11.24 -24.28 5.61
CA LYS A 31 9.94 -24.89 5.36
C LYS A 31 9.22 -24.98 6.71
N SER A 32 8.53 -23.92 7.10
CA SER A 32 7.53 -24.01 8.15
C SER A 32 6.37 -23.08 7.78
N SER A 33 5.22 -23.73 7.57
CA SER A 33 3.83 -23.28 7.73
C SER A 33 3.47 -21.83 7.33
N PRO A 34 2.44 -21.61 6.48
CA PRO A 34 1.85 -20.29 6.29
C PRO A 34 1.59 -19.68 7.67
N PRO A 35 2.01 -18.43 7.95
CA PRO A 35 1.77 -17.82 9.25
C PRO A 35 0.25 -17.78 9.44
N GLU A 36 -0.21 -18.65 10.33
CA GLU A 36 -1.59 -18.65 10.81
C GLU A 36 -1.88 -17.22 11.26
N PHE A 37 -2.91 -16.67 10.62
CA PHE A 37 -3.57 -15.47 11.09
C PHE A 37 -4.16 -15.84 12.45
N THR A 38 -3.40 -15.68 13.53
CA THR A 38 -3.95 -15.68 14.88
C THR A 38 -4.37 -14.25 15.17
N PRO A 39 -5.67 -13.88 14.97
CA PRO A 39 -6.17 -12.65 15.53
C PRO A 39 -6.05 -12.80 17.05
N ALA A 40 -5.05 -12.17 17.65
CA ALA A 40 -4.95 -12.09 19.09
C ALA A 40 -6.22 -11.38 19.63
N THR A 41 -7.05 -12.23 20.25
CA THR A 41 -7.93 -11.96 21.38
C THR A 41 -9.20 -11.14 21.13
N ASN A 42 -10.31 -11.89 21.08
CA ASN A 42 -11.65 -11.55 21.55
C ASN A 42 -12.33 -10.34 20.89
N ALA A 43 -12.82 -10.53 19.66
CA ALA A 43 -13.91 -9.71 19.13
C ALA A 43 -14.89 -10.61 18.39
N ILE A 44 -15.89 -11.08 19.14
CA ILE A 44 -17.25 -11.37 18.73
C ILE A 44 -17.40 -11.52 17.20
N LEU A 45 -17.44 -12.77 16.73
CA LEU A 45 -17.92 -13.12 15.39
C LEU A 45 -19.44 -12.90 15.31
N GLN A 46 -19.88 -11.64 15.42
CA GLN A 46 -21.17 -11.27 14.90
C GLN A 46 -21.02 -11.22 13.38
N GLU A 47 -21.77 -12.06 12.67
CA GLU A 47 -21.90 -12.00 11.21
C GLU A 47 -22.69 -10.74 10.81
N THR A 48 -22.12 -9.58 11.06
CA THR A 48 -22.61 -8.32 10.50
C THR A 48 -22.10 -8.18 9.07
N PRO A 49 -22.83 -7.50 8.18
CA PRO A 49 -22.37 -7.24 6.81
C PRO A 49 -21.02 -6.51 6.76
N SER A 50 -20.70 -5.71 7.78
CA SER A 50 -19.39 -5.06 7.94
C SER A 50 -18.25 -6.07 8.17
N ASN A 51 -18.50 -7.16 8.91
CA ASN A 51 -17.51 -8.21 9.13
C ASN A 51 -17.11 -8.92 7.82
N ARG A 52 -18.07 -9.14 6.91
CA ARG A 52 -17.79 -9.72 5.57
C ARG A 52 -16.86 -8.84 4.73
N VAL A 53 -17.01 -7.52 4.80
CA VAL A 53 -16.12 -6.58 4.10
C VAL A 53 -14.72 -6.61 4.71
N VAL A 54 -14.60 -6.65 6.04
CA VAL A 54 -13.31 -6.74 6.74
C VAL A 54 -12.57 -8.00 6.32
N ALA A 55 -13.24 -9.16 6.29
CA ALA A 55 -12.65 -10.41 5.84
C ALA A 55 -12.17 -10.33 4.37
N LEU A 56 -12.95 -9.69 3.50
CA LEU A 56 -12.59 -9.50 2.09
C LEU A 56 -11.35 -8.61 1.92
N VAL A 57 -11.29 -7.49 2.65
CA VAL A 57 -10.13 -6.58 2.63
C VAL A 57 -8.87 -7.30 3.16
N ASN A 58 -9.01 -8.07 4.24
CA ASN A 58 -7.89 -8.86 4.77
C ASN A 58 -7.38 -9.88 3.74
N LYS A 59 -8.28 -10.54 2.99
CA LYS A 59 -7.89 -11.44 1.89
C LYS A 59 -7.13 -10.71 0.79
N PHE A 60 -7.53 -9.48 0.42
CA PHE A 60 -6.80 -8.68 -0.58
C PHE A 60 -5.41 -8.29 -0.08
N LEU A 61 -5.29 -7.83 1.16
CA LEU A 61 -3.99 -7.51 1.74
C LEU A 61 -3.08 -8.74 1.84
N ALA A 62 -3.62 -9.90 2.21
CA ALA A 62 -2.88 -11.16 2.22
C ALA A 62 -2.36 -11.51 0.82
N LYS A 63 -3.21 -11.45 -0.21
CA LYS A 63 -2.80 -11.66 -1.61
C LYS A 63 -1.75 -10.65 -2.07
N ALA A 64 -1.88 -9.37 -1.71
CA ALA A 64 -0.91 -8.34 -2.07
C ALA A 64 0.47 -8.62 -1.44
N VAL A 65 0.50 -9.08 -0.19
CA VAL A 65 1.74 -9.49 0.49
C VAL A 65 2.35 -10.72 -0.19
N GLU A 66 1.54 -11.72 -0.53
CA GLU A 66 1.98 -12.92 -1.25
C GLU A 66 2.61 -12.58 -2.61
N LYS A 67 1.98 -11.66 -3.36
CA LYS A 67 2.50 -11.16 -4.63
C LYS A 67 3.73 -10.26 -4.47
N LYS A 68 4.12 -9.90 -3.24
CA LYS A 68 5.19 -8.94 -2.91
C LYS A 68 4.93 -7.56 -3.53
N ALA A 69 3.70 -7.06 -3.39
CA ALA A 69 3.30 -5.74 -3.87
C ALA A 69 4.00 -4.61 -3.10
N THR A 70 4.43 -3.56 -3.80
CA THR A 70 4.96 -2.32 -3.21
C THR A 70 3.86 -1.28 -3.01
N SER A 71 2.86 -1.28 -3.89
CA SER A 71 1.71 -0.41 -3.83
C SER A 71 0.41 -1.15 -4.09
N ILE A 72 -0.67 -0.69 -3.46
CA ILE A 72 -2.04 -1.07 -3.80
C ILE A 72 -2.75 0.20 -4.23
N GLN A 73 -3.42 0.09 -5.38
CA GLN A 73 -4.16 1.16 -5.99
C GLN A 73 -5.61 0.73 -6.18
N ILE A 74 -6.54 1.57 -5.73
CA ILE A 74 -7.97 1.34 -5.92
C ILE A 74 -8.51 2.37 -6.88
N GLU A 75 -9.25 1.88 -7.87
CA GLU A 75 -9.88 2.66 -8.93
C GLU A 75 -11.38 2.34 -8.94
N PRO A 76 -12.22 3.14 -8.26
CA PRO A 76 -13.67 3.04 -8.40
C PRO A 76 -14.07 3.56 -9.80
N GLU A 77 -14.67 2.68 -10.60
CA GLU A 77 -15.20 3.01 -11.92
C GLU A 77 -16.70 3.31 -11.84
N ALA A 78 -17.27 3.73 -12.97
CA ALA A 78 -18.71 4.00 -13.07
C ALA A 78 -19.57 2.77 -12.69
N ASN A 79 -19.15 1.57 -13.10
CA ASN A 79 -19.93 0.32 -12.98
C ASN A 79 -19.30 -0.74 -12.07
N PHE A 80 -17.98 -0.67 -11.83
CA PHE A 80 -17.24 -1.68 -11.08
C PHE A 80 -16.12 -1.05 -10.25
N LEU A 81 -15.45 -1.85 -9.44
CA LEU A 81 -14.29 -1.47 -8.64
C LEU A 81 -13.10 -2.28 -9.13
N SER A 82 -12.07 -1.58 -9.60
CA SER A 82 -10.79 -2.17 -10.00
C SER A 82 -9.79 -2.02 -8.84
N ILE A 83 -9.15 -3.14 -8.47
CA ILE A 83 -8.10 -3.16 -7.45
C ILE A 83 -6.83 -3.68 -8.11
N ARG A 84 -5.81 -2.84 -8.12
CA ARG A 84 -4.52 -3.10 -8.76
C ARG A 84 -3.41 -3.06 -7.73
N TYR A 85 -2.32 -3.77 -8.01
CA TYR A 85 -1.12 -3.72 -7.20
C TYR A 85 0.10 -3.45 -8.07
N GLY A 86 1.02 -2.68 -7.54
CA GLY A 86 2.32 -2.41 -8.16
C GLY A 86 3.36 -3.40 -7.67
N LYS A 87 4.14 -3.96 -8.59
CA LYS A 87 5.37 -4.72 -8.30
C LYS A 87 6.36 -4.49 -9.43
N ALA A 88 7.59 -4.09 -9.09
CA ALA A 88 8.68 -3.89 -10.05
C ALA A 88 8.21 -3.05 -11.27
N GLU A 89 7.64 -1.88 -10.97
CA GLU A 89 7.18 -0.87 -11.95
C GLU A 89 5.90 -1.19 -12.74
N ILE A 90 5.33 -2.40 -12.62
CA ILE A 90 4.14 -2.78 -13.37
C ILE A 90 2.90 -2.82 -12.45
N LEU A 91 1.79 -2.23 -12.91
CA LEU A 91 0.48 -2.30 -12.26
C LEU A 91 -0.34 -3.49 -12.80
N LYS A 92 -0.56 -4.50 -11.95
CA LYS A 92 -1.33 -5.70 -12.29
C LYS A 92 -2.66 -5.74 -11.52
N PRO A 93 -3.73 -6.31 -12.08
CA PRO A 93 -4.97 -6.53 -11.34
C PRO A 93 -4.70 -7.51 -10.18
N LEU A 94 -5.19 -7.17 -8.98
CA LEU A 94 -5.08 -8.04 -7.80
C LEU A 94 -6.19 -9.08 -7.76
N VAL A 95 -7.39 -8.67 -8.17
CA VAL A 95 -8.62 -9.46 -8.23
C VAL A 95 -9.47 -9.01 -9.42
N ASP A 96 -10.45 -9.84 -9.77
CA ASP A 96 -11.44 -9.48 -10.78
C ASP A 96 -12.25 -8.25 -10.37
N PRO A 97 -12.74 -7.45 -11.34
CA PRO A 97 -13.57 -6.28 -11.07
C PRO A 97 -14.75 -6.61 -10.15
N LEU A 98 -14.86 -5.89 -9.04
CA LEU A 98 -15.95 -6.08 -8.08
C LEU A 98 -17.15 -5.19 -8.45
N PRO A 99 -18.39 -5.59 -8.14
CA PRO A 99 -19.54 -4.71 -8.32
C PRO A 99 -19.42 -3.40 -7.54
N LYS A 100 -19.91 -2.29 -8.11
CA LYS A 100 -19.84 -0.93 -7.52
C LYS A 100 -20.29 -0.83 -6.07
N LYS A 101 -21.26 -1.65 -5.65
CA LYS A 101 -21.76 -1.71 -4.26
C LYS A 101 -20.66 -1.96 -3.21
N PHE A 102 -19.56 -2.61 -3.59
CA PHE A 102 -18.44 -2.88 -2.68
C PHE A 102 -17.42 -1.74 -2.62
N ALA A 103 -17.46 -0.76 -3.53
CA ALA A 103 -16.49 0.34 -3.59
C ALA A 103 -16.45 1.16 -2.31
N SER A 104 -17.59 1.68 -1.87
CA SER A 104 -17.68 2.52 -0.67
C SER A 104 -17.21 1.81 0.62
N PRO A 105 -17.71 0.60 0.97
CA PRO A 105 -17.29 -0.05 2.20
C PRO A 105 -15.83 -0.52 2.18
N ILE A 106 -15.31 -1.00 1.03
CA ILE A 106 -13.90 -1.38 0.90
C ILE A 106 -13.01 -0.14 1.04
N LEU A 107 -13.36 0.95 0.37
CA LEU A 107 -12.57 2.18 0.40
C LEU A 107 -12.52 2.78 1.81
N SER A 108 -13.67 2.86 2.48
CA SER A 108 -13.75 3.33 3.88
C SER A 108 -12.86 2.49 4.80
N ARG A 109 -12.92 1.16 4.68
CA ARG A 109 -12.09 0.26 5.50
C ARG A 109 -10.60 0.46 5.23
N LEU A 110 -10.20 0.57 3.96
CA LEU A 110 -8.79 0.75 3.60
C LEU A 110 -8.26 2.13 3.99
N LYS A 111 -9.07 3.18 3.87
CA LYS A 111 -8.74 4.52 4.38
C LYS A 111 -8.52 4.50 5.88
N SER A 112 -9.44 3.89 6.63
CA SER A 112 -9.29 3.72 8.08
C SER A 112 -8.02 2.93 8.45
N MET A 113 -7.68 1.86 7.70
CA MET A 113 -6.45 1.08 7.93
C MET A 113 -5.15 1.82 7.54
N ALA A 114 -5.25 2.80 6.66
CA ALA A 114 -4.14 3.63 6.22
C ALA A 114 -4.05 4.96 6.98
N GLU A 115 -4.84 5.13 8.05
CA GLU A 115 -4.95 6.37 8.84
C GLU A 115 -5.31 7.60 7.99
N LEU A 116 -6.17 7.39 6.98
CA LEU A 116 -6.67 8.43 6.07
C LEU A 116 -8.10 8.86 6.42
N GLU A 117 -8.43 10.09 6.06
CA GLU A 117 -9.75 10.69 6.28
C GLU A 117 -10.82 10.04 5.37
N VAL A 118 -11.80 9.39 5.98
CA VAL A 118 -12.89 8.68 5.27
C VAL A 118 -13.88 9.65 4.63
N ASN A 119 -14.09 10.81 5.24
CA ASN A 119 -15.04 11.83 4.79
C ASN A 119 -14.64 12.48 3.46
N GLN A 120 -13.35 12.42 3.12
CA GLN A 120 -12.79 13.02 1.91
C GLN A 120 -12.67 11.95 0.80
N SER A 121 -13.79 11.63 0.16
CA SER A 121 -13.82 10.68 -0.97
C SER A 121 -13.51 11.31 -2.33
N GLN A 122 -13.45 12.63 -2.42
CA GLN A 122 -13.27 13.38 -3.67
C GLN A 122 -11.86 13.96 -3.86
N THR A 123 -10.92 13.58 -3.00
CA THR A 123 -9.53 14.00 -3.11
C THR A 123 -8.66 12.75 -3.12
N PRO A 124 -7.77 12.56 -4.11
CA PRO A 124 -6.78 11.50 -4.09
C PRO A 124 -5.92 11.59 -2.83
N GLN A 125 -5.82 10.50 -2.08
CA GLN A 125 -5.03 10.44 -0.86
C GLN A 125 -4.00 9.30 -0.96
N ARG A 126 -2.82 9.54 -0.39
CA ARG A 126 -1.75 8.55 -0.27
C ARG A 126 -1.53 8.20 1.19
N GLY A 127 -1.73 6.93 1.51
CA GLY A 127 -1.51 6.38 2.84
C GLY A 127 -0.44 5.29 2.85
N ARG A 128 -0.09 4.83 4.05
CA ARG A 128 0.79 3.68 4.26
C ARG A 128 0.07 2.68 5.16
N ILE A 129 0.01 1.43 4.72
CA ILE A 129 -0.55 0.35 5.53
C ILE A 129 0.63 -0.49 6.02
N ARG A 130 0.83 -0.51 7.34
CA ARG A 130 1.87 -1.31 7.99
C ARG A 130 1.27 -2.62 8.50
N LYS A 131 1.78 -3.75 8.04
CA LYS A 131 1.42 -5.05 8.64
C LYS A 131 2.23 -5.27 9.91
N ARG A 132 1.57 -5.40 11.06
CA ARG A 132 2.21 -5.87 12.30
C ARG A 132 2.75 -7.29 12.09
N GLY A 133 4.04 -7.51 12.35
CA GLY A 133 4.68 -8.83 12.32
C GLY A 133 5.36 -9.26 11.00
N GLY A 134 5.37 -8.43 9.95
CA GLY A 134 5.93 -8.83 8.65
C GLY A 134 6.95 -7.91 8.01
N GLY A 135 7.36 -6.82 8.69
CA GLY A 135 8.33 -5.82 8.21
C GLY A 135 7.93 -5.06 6.91
N ARG A 136 6.89 -5.50 6.20
CA ARG A 136 6.47 -4.95 4.92
C ARG A 136 5.47 -3.83 5.10
N THR A 137 5.87 -2.64 4.66
CA THR A 137 4.99 -1.49 4.49
C THR A 137 4.49 -1.48 3.06
N ILE A 138 3.17 -1.42 2.87
CA ILE A 138 2.55 -1.30 1.55
C ILE A 138 2.03 0.13 1.40
N HIS A 139 2.34 0.77 0.28
CA HIS A 139 1.78 2.08 -0.04
C HIS A 139 0.34 1.92 -0.56
N PHE A 140 -0.58 2.68 0.02
CA PHE A 140 -1.96 2.72 -0.43
C PHE A 140 -2.23 4.02 -1.19
N PHE A 141 -2.82 3.90 -2.37
CA PHE A 141 -3.19 5.04 -3.21
C PHE A 141 -4.66 4.94 -3.57
N ASP A 142 -5.44 5.93 -3.15
CA ASP A 142 -6.81 6.11 -3.62
C ASP A 142 -6.77 6.94 -4.92
N LYS A 143 -7.02 6.31 -6.06
CA LYS A 143 -7.18 7.05 -7.31
C LYS A 143 -8.64 7.42 -7.47
N LEU A 144 -8.87 8.72 -7.46
CA LEU A 144 -10.18 9.24 -7.81
C LEU A 144 -10.36 9.19 -9.33
N ARG A 145 -11.36 8.41 -9.78
CA ARG A 145 -12.08 8.72 -11.01
C ARG A 145 -13.42 9.35 -10.61
N PRO A 146 -13.82 10.49 -11.20
CA PRO A 146 -15.10 11.09 -10.89
C PRO A 146 -16.21 10.09 -11.26
N VAL A 147 -16.85 9.51 -10.25
CA VAL A 147 -18.05 8.72 -10.46
C VAL A 147 -19.20 9.70 -10.52
N CYS A 148 -19.70 9.99 -11.73
CA CYS A 148 -20.96 10.70 -11.88
C CYS A 148 -22.03 9.91 -11.11
N ARG A 149 -22.53 10.49 -10.01
CA ARG A 149 -23.76 10.02 -9.38
C ARG A 149 -24.89 10.60 -10.20
N GLU A 150 -25.56 9.75 -10.99
CA GLU A 150 -26.90 10.10 -11.49
C GLU A 150 -27.80 10.30 -10.26
N LYS A 151 -28.46 11.46 -10.23
CA LYS A 151 -29.47 11.83 -9.23
C LYS A 151 -30.82 11.27 -9.64
#